data_AF-A0A926H2P2-F1
#
_entry.id   AF-A0A926H2P2-F1
#
_cell.length_a   1.000
_cell.length_b   1.000
_cell.length_c   1.000
_cell.angle_alpha   90.00
_cell.angle_beta   90.00
_cell.angle_gamma   90.00
#
_symmetry.space_group_name_H-M   'P 1'
#
loop_
_entity.id
_entity.type
_entity.pdbx_description
1 polymer ?
#
loop_
_entity_poly.entity_id
_entity_poly.type
_entity_poly.pdbx_seq_one_letter_code
_entity_poly.pdbx_strand_id
1 'polypeptide(L)' 'MTRRYVVQGRVQGVGFRWFASRVADAFDIRGWARNNADGSVEIIASGTIENLRSFKEQIEIG' A
#
# COMPACT_ATOMS: atom_id res chain seq x y z
N MET A 1 -14.50 -1.12 4.28
CA MET A 1 -14.07 0.29 4.47
C MET A 1 -12.98 0.59 3.44
N THR A 2 -12.89 1.82 2.93
CA THR A 2 -11.80 2.23 2.03
C THR A 2 -10.88 3.23 2.73
N ARG A 3 -9.56 3.06 2.57
CA ARG A 3 -8.52 3.95 3.10
C ARG A 3 -7.54 4.33 2.00
N ARG A 4 -6.94 5.52 2.17
CA ARG A 4 -5.88 6.07 1.32
C ARG A 4 -4.59 6.12 2.13
N TYR A 5 -3.51 5.59 1.55
CA TYR A 5 -2.16 5.68 2.09
C TYR A 5 -1.27 6.42 1.10
N VAL A 6 -0.41 7.30 1.60
CA VAL A 6 0.62 7.98 0.81
C VAL A 6 1.95 7.68 1.47
N VAL A 7 2.83 6.99 0.75
CA VAL A 7 4.13 6.55 1.24
C VAL A 7 5.21 7.38 0.57
N GLN A 8 6.11 7.94 1.37
CA GLN A 8 7.18 8.83 0.93
C GLN A 8 8.54 8.23 1.32
N GLY A 9 9.61 8.66 0.65
CA GLY A 9 10.97 8.14 0.85
C GLY A 9 11.47 7.37 -0.37
N ARG A 10 12.33 6.37 -0.18
CA ARG A 10 12.89 5.56 -1.27
C ARG A 10 11.91 4.46 -1.70
N VAL A 11 10.81 4.85 -2.34
CA VAL A 11 9.70 3.95 -2.70
C VAL A 11 9.53 3.70 -4.20
N GLN A 12 10.25 4.44 -5.06
CA GLN A 12 10.24 4.23 -6.50
C GLN A 12 11.52 3.53 -6.97
N GLY A 13 11.40 2.66 -7.99
CA GLY A 13 12.53 1.88 -8.52
C GLY A 13 13.01 0.74 -7.61
N VAL A 14 12.30 0.45 -6.51
CA VAL A 14 12.67 -0.58 -5.51
C VAL A 14 11.67 -1.76 -5.44
N GLY A 15 10.67 -1.80 -6.33
CA GLY A 15 9.64 -2.84 -6.31
C GLY A 15 8.52 -2.63 -5.27
N PHE A 16 8.43 -1.45 -4.64
CA PHE A 16 7.44 -1.16 -3.59
C PHE A 16 5.99 -1.46 -3.99
N ARG A 17 5.56 -1.11 -5.21
CA ARG A 17 4.19 -1.42 -5.70
C ARG A 17 3.92 -2.94 -5.76
N TRP A 18 4.92 -3.73 -6.15
CA TRP A 18 4.79 -5.18 -6.19
C TRP A 18 4.72 -5.77 -4.78
N PHE A 19 5.55 -5.28 -3.87
CA PHE A 19 5.47 -5.61 -2.45
C PHE A 19 4.09 -5.28 -1.87
N ALA A 20 3.60 -4.05 -2.05
CA ALA A 20 2.29 -3.63 -1.56
C ALA A 20 1.15 -4.47 -2.13
N SER A 21 1.20 -4.84 -3.41
CA SER A 21 0.22 -5.75 -4.02
C SER A 21 0.21 -7.11 -3.33
N ARG A 22 1.39 -7.70 -3.10
CA ARG A 22 1.51 -9.01 -2.45
C ARG A 22 1.01 -9.00 -1.01
N VAL A 23 1.26 -7.92 -0.27
CA VAL A 23 0.72 -7.75 1.09
C VAL A 23 -0.80 -7.57 1.04
N ALA A 24 -1.33 -6.82 0.07
CA ALA A 24 -2.77 -6.65 -0.09
C ALA A 24 -3.47 -7.99 -0.34
N ASP A 25 -2.90 -8.83 -1.21
CA ASP A 25 -3.42 -10.18 -1.50
C ASP A 25 -3.45 -11.06 -0.23
N ALA A 26 -2.43 -10.96 0.64
CA ALA A 26 -2.36 -11.74 1.88
C ALA A 26 -3.44 -11.38 2.91
N PHE A 27 -3.99 -10.16 2.85
CA PHE A 27 -5.03 -9.66 3.76
C PHE A 27 -6.40 -9.46 3.09
N ASP A 28 -6.64 -10.04 1.92
CA ASP A 28 -7.89 -9.87 1.16
C ASP A 28 -8.28 -8.38 0.99
N ILE A 29 -7.29 -7.55 0.65
CA ILE A 29 -7.47 -6.13 0.39
C ILE A 29 -7.56 -5.89 -1.10
N ARG A 30 -8.58 -5.13 -1.52
CA ARG A 30 -8.75 -4.71 -2.92
C ARG A 30 -8.38 -3.25 -3.09
N GLY A 31 -7.84 -2.90 -4.25
CA GLY A 31 -7.57 -1.52 -4.60
C GLY A 31 -6.45 -1.37 -5.61
N TRP A 32 -5.68 -0.29 -5.51
CA TRP A 32 -4.61 0.01 -6.46
C TRP A 32 -3.48 0.80 -5.79
N ALA A 33 -2.29 0.73 -6.40
CA ALA A 33 -1.13 1.53 -6.05
C ALA A 33 -0.58 2.26 -7.28
N ARG A 34 -0.25 3.56 -7.15
CA ARG A 34 0.35 4.37 -8.22
C ARG A 34 1.58 5.12 -7.73
N ASN A 35 2.56 5.27 -8.61
CA ASN A 35 3.64 6.23 -8.40
C ASN A 35 3.13 7.63 -8.72
N ASN A 36 3.44 8.59 -7.85
CA ASN A 36 3.17 10.00 -8.08
C ASN A 36 4.40 10.70 -8.64
N ALA A 37 4.19 11.86 -9.26
CA ALA A 37 5.26 12.66 -9.86
C ALA A 37 6.23 13.27 -8.83
N ASP A 38 5.79 13.43 -7.57
CA ASP A 38 6.58 13.92 -6.45
C ASP A 38 7.52 12.86 -5.83
N GLY A 39 7.58 11.66 -6.41
CA GLY A 39 8.37 10.55 -5.89
C GLY A 39 7.63 9.67 -4.87
N SER A 40 6.43 10.04 -4.43
CA SER A 40 5.63 9.22 -3.50
C SER A 40 4.91 8.05 -4.20
N VAL A 41 4.39 7.12 -3.41
CA VAL A 41 3.45 6.09 -3.85
C VAL A 41 2.12 6.28 -3.12
N GLU A 42 1.03 6.36 -3.87
CA GLU A 42 -0.32 6.42 -3.34
C GLU A 42 -1.01 5.07 -3.49
N ILE A 43 -1.67 4.63 -2.42
CA ILE A 43 -2.41 3.36 -2.37
C ILE A 43 -3.84 3.65 -1.93
N ILE A 44 -4.80 3.15 -2.71
CA ILE A 44 -6.18 3.01 -2.27
C ILE A 44 -6.40 1.54 -1.90
N ALA A 45 -6.89 1.29 -0.69
CA ALA A 45 -7.09 -0.04 -0.15
C ALA A 45 -8.49 -0.14 0.46
N SER A 46 -9.21 -1.20 0.14
CA SER A 46 -10.55 -1.50 0.65
C SER A 46 -10.59 -2.90 1.24
N GLY A 47 -11.13 -3.00 2.46
CA GLY A 47 -11.20 -4.24 3.23
C GLY A 47 -11.84 -4.03 4.61
N THR A 48 -11.71 -5.01 5.48
CA THR A 48 -12.08 -4.90 6.90
C THR A 48 -11.13 -3.96 7.63
N ILE A 49 -11.52 -3.47 8.80
CA ILE A 49 -10.69 -2.53 9.57
C ILE A 49 -9.42 -3.24 10.05
N GLU A 50 -9.55 -4.50 10.45
CA GLU A 50 -8.50 -5.38 10.94
C GLU A 50 -7.46 -5.66 9.85
N ASN A 51 -7.92 -5.98 8.63
CA ASN A 51 -7.03 -6.25 7.50
C ASN A 51 -6.32 -4.96 7.07
N LEU A 52 -7.03 -3.83 6.99
CA LEU A 52 -6.44 -2.54 6.66
C LEU A 52 -5.41 -2.08 7.70
N ARG A 53 -5.60 -2.40 8.98
CA ARG A 53 -4.63 -2.14 10.04
C ARG A 53 -3.36 -2.98 9.83
N SER A 54 -3.53 -4.29 9.64
CA SER A 54 -2.42 -5.21 9.41
C SER A 54 -1.62 -4.85 8.15
N PHE A 55 -2.32 -4.46 7.09
CA PHE A 55 -1.71 -3.98 5.85
C PHE A 55 -0.90 -2.70 6.05
N LYS A 56 -1.44 -1.72 6.80
CA LYS A 56 -0.72 -0.48 7.12
C LYS A 56 0.63 -0.79 7.79
N GLU A 57 0.63 -1.67 8.78
CA GLU A 57 1.85 -2.03 9.52
C GLU A 57 2.92 -2.65 8.61
N GLN A 58 2.50 -3.49 7.65
CA GLN A 58 3.43 -4.11 6.70
C GLN A 58 4.03 -3.09 5.72
N ILE A 59 3.21 -2.17 5.18
CA ILE A 59 3.71 -1.17 4.22
C ILE A 59 4.58 -0.08 4.86
N GLU A 60 4.61 0.03 6.19
CA GLU A 60 5.52 0.92 6.93
C GLU A 60 6.92 0.32 7.11
N ILE A 61 7.08 -1.00 6.97
CA ILE A 61 8.37 -1.71 7.11
C ILE A 61 9.10 -1.81 5.76
N GLY A 62 8.36 -1.81 4.65
CA GLY A 62 8.87 -2.04 3.29
C GLY A 62 9.34 -0.81 2.53
#